data_AF-A0AAD5XUM0-F1
#
_entry.id   AF-A0AAD5XUM0-F1
#
_cell.length_a   1.000
_cell.length_b   1.000
_cell.length_c   1.000
_cell.angle_alpha   90.00
_cell.angle_beta   90.00
_cell.angle_gamma   90.00
#
_symmetry.space_group_name_H-M   'P 1'
#
loop_
_entity.id
_entity.type
_entity.pdbx_description
1 polymer ?
#
loop_
_entity_poly.entity_id
_entity_poly.type
_entity_poly.pdbx_seq_one_letter_code
_entity_poly.pdbx_strand_id
1 'polypeptide(L)'
;MATDTLPYTVKRTANAGWLPVYRTYIKGNTQTITTIRRIEGNAEMLAKDLASFIPKEKISIKPTTGHVVLKGDYLFAVRDWLTARKF
;
A
#
# COMPACT_ATOMS: atom_id res chain seq x y z
N MET A 1 -12.45 -22.76 -15.34
CA MET A 1 -12.19 -21.31 -15.45
C MET A 1 -11.24 -20.97 -14.31
N ALA A 2 -9.94 -20.86 -14.56
CA ALA A 2 -8.98 -20.51 -13.51
C ALA A 2 -9.14 -19.02 -13.21
N THR A 3 -9.71 -18.68 -12.05
CA THR A 3 -9.59 -17.33 -11.51
C THR A 3 -8.11 -17.12 -11.24
N ASP A 4 -7.48 -16.24 -12.01
CA ASP A 4 -6.13 -15.73 -11.74
C ASP A 4 -6.21 -14.93 -10.43
N THR A 5 -6.19 -15.66 -9.32
CA THR A 5 -6.32 -15.10 -7.98
C THR A 5 -4.99 -14.43 -7.68
N LEU A 6 -4.93 -13.11 -7.91
CA LEU A 6 -3.80 -12.30 -7.44
C LEU A 6 -3.52 -12.70 -5.97
N PRO A 7 -2.24 -12.88 -5.60
CA PRO A 7 -1.89 -13.37 -4.26
C PRO A 7 -2.25 -12.37 -3.16
N TYR A 8 -2.70 -11.16 -3.51
CA TYR A 8 -3.21 -10.15 -2.63
C TYR A 8 -4.31 -9.31 -3.30
N THR A 9 -5.14 -8.68 -2.47
CA THR A 9 -6.09 -7.65 -2.89
C THR A 9 -6.08 -6.49 -1.90
N VAL A 10 -6.38 -5.29 -2.37
CA VAL A 10 -6.46 -4.08 -1.54
C VAL A 10 -7.91 -3.65 -1.50
N LYS A 11 -8.61 -3.91 -0.39
CA LYS A 11 -10.02 -3.55 -0.24
C LYS A 11 -10.19 -2.04 -0.04
N ARG A 12 -11.03 -1.44 -0.88
CA ARG A 12 -11.50 -0.06 -0.70
C ARG A 12 -12.25 0.12 0.62
N THR A 13 -12.29 1.36 1.10
CA THR A 13 -13.08 1.70 2.28
C THR A 13 -14.58 1.61 1.98
N ALA A 14 -15.33 0.90 2.83
CA ALA A 14 -16.73 0.53 2.60
C ALA A 14 -17.68 1.73 2.43
N ASN A 15 -17.42 2.86 3.11
CA ASN A 15 -18.33 4.01 3.08
C ASN A 15 -18.17 4.94 1.87
N ALA A 16 -16.99 4.99 1.25
CA ALA A 16 -16.69 6.02 0.25
C ALA A 16 -15.98 5.48 -1.00
N GLY A 17 -15.63 4.18 -1.02
CA GLY A 17 -14.88 3.59 -2.13
C GLY A 17 -13.45 4.12 -2.26
N TRP A 18 -12.92 4.76 -1.22
CA TRP A 18 -11.58 5.35 -1.24
C TRP A 18 -10.51 4.27 -1.08
N LEU A 19 -9.40 4.44 -1.80
CA LEU A 19 -8.23 3.59 -1.66
C LEU A 19 -7.63 3.79 -0.25
N PRO A 20 -7.27 2.71 0.46
CA PRO A 20 -6.81 2.75 1.85
C PRO A 20 -5.34 3.18 1.97
N VAL A 21 -4.96 4.24 1.26
CA VAL A 21 -3.62 4.82 1.25
C VAL A 21 -3.65 6.13 2.03
N TYR A 22 -2.85 6.21 3.08
CA TYR A 22 -2.86 7.35 3.99
C TYR A 22 -1.45 7.92 4.14
N ARG A 23 -1.32 9.24 4.02
CA ARG A 23 -0.12 9.95 4.46
C ARG A 23 -0.18 10.18 5.96
N THR A 24 0.95 10.05 6.64
CA THR A 24 1.08 10.34 8.07
C THR A 24 2.40 11.06 8.28
N TYR A 25 2.38 12.06 9.16
CA TYR A 25 3.57 12.79 9.54
C TYR A 25 4.04 12.29 10.90
N ILE A 26 5.32 11.97 11.00
CA ILE A 26 5.99 11.45 12.20
C ILE A 26 7.18 12.34 12.54
N LYS A 27 7.76 12.14 13.73
CA LYS A 27 8.90 12.92 14.25
C LYS A 27 8.67 14.44 14.19
N GLY A 28 7.56 14.91 14.76
CA GLY A 28 7.27 16.34 14.82
C GLY A 28 7.07 16.99 13.45
N ASN A 29 6.41 16.28 12.53
CA ASN A 29 6.10 16.74 11.17
C ASN A 29 7.28 16.79 10.17
N THR A 30 8.47 16.39 10.58
CA THR A 30 9.68 16.40 9.72
C THR A 30 9.77 15.20 8.77
N GLN A 31 9.08 14.11 9.09
CA GLN A 31 9.13 12.89 8.27
C GLN A 31 7.72 12.46 7.87
N THR A 32 7.51 12.31 6.56
CA THR A 32 6.26 11.77 6.01
C THR A 32 6.41 10.29 5.76
N ILE A 33 5.37 9.52 6.09
CA ILE A 33 5.23 8.12 5.73
C ILE A 33 3.90 7.91 5.02
N THR A 34 3.87 6.95 4.10
CA THR A 34 2.65 6.54 3.41
C THR A 34 2.31 5.12 3.85
N THR A 35 1.11 4.91 4.38
CA THR A 35 0.66 3.60 4.85
C THR A 35 -0.49 3.11 3.99
N ILE A 36 -0.36 1.88 3.49
CA ILE A 36 -1.39 1.14 2.78
C ILE A 36 -2.02 0.16 3.76
N ARG A 37 -3.34 0.25 3.92
CA ARG A 37 -4.13 -0.60 4.83
C ARG A 37 -5.05 -1.52 4.03
N ARG A 38 -5.80 -2.38 4.74
CA ARG A 38 -6.83 -3.28 4.15
C ARG A 38 -6.29 -4.15 3.01
N ILE A 39 -5.07 -4.65 3.20
CA ILE A 39 -4.45 -5.63 2.30
C ILE A 39 -4.92 -6.99 2.78
N GLU A 40 -5.53 -7.76 1.89
CA GLU A 40 -5.88 -9.16 2.12
C GLU A 40 -4.96 -10.05 1.28
N GLY A 41 -4.55 -11.19 1.84
CA GLY A 41 -3.57 -12.06 1.21
C GLY A 41 -2.12 -11.65 1.51
N ASN A 42 -1.23 -11.82 0.54
CA ASN A 42 0.21 -11.69 0.73
C ASN A 42 0.71 -10.24 0.53
N ALA A 43 0.90 -9.52 1.65
CA ALA A 43 1.44 -8.16 1.65
C ALA A 43 2.90 -8.06 1.16
N GLU A 44 3.67 -9.15 1.20
CA GLU A 44 5.06 -9.18 0.68
C GLU A 44 5.08 -9.09 -0.84
N MET A 45 4.11 -9.73 -1.50
CA MET A 45 3.95 -9.62 -2.95
C MET A 45 3.56 -8.19 -3.34
N LEU A 46 2.65 -7.55 -2.59
CA LEU A 46 2.35 -6.13 -2.80
C LEU A 46 3.60 -5.25 -2.61
N ALA A 47 4.39 -5.48 -1.55
CA ALA A 47 5.64 -4.77 -1.32
C ALA A 47 6.66 -4.98 -2.46
N LYS A 48 6.73 -6.19 -3.01
CA LYS A 48 7.60 -6.52 -4.15
C LYS A 48 7.16 -5.82 -5.44
N ASP A 49 5.87 -5.74 -5.71
CA ASP A 49 5.33 -4.97 -6.84
C ASP A 49 5.61 -3.47 -6.69
N LEU A 50 5.39 -2.91 -5.49
CA LEU A 50 5.71 -1.52 -5.17
C LEU A 50 7.21 -1.22 -5.28
N ALA A 51 8.06 -2.23 -5.07
CA ALA A 51 9.50 -2.10 -5.23
C ALA A 51 9.95 -1.82 -6.68
N SER A 52 9.05 -1.91 -7.66
CA SER A 52 9.35 -1.54 -9.05
C SER A 52 9.54 -0.04 -9.24
N PHE A 53 8.96 0.79 -8.37
CA PHE A 53 9.02 2.26 -8.47
C PHE A 53 9.37 2.94 -7.13
N ILE A 54 9.41 2.19 -6.04
CA ILE A 54 9.84 2.65 -4.72
C ILE A 54 11.06 1.85 -4.30
N PRO A 55 12.15 2.48 -3.81
CA PRO A 55 13.31 1.74 -3.33
C PRO A 55 12.92 0.85 -2.14
N LYS A 56 13.34 -0.42 -2.17
CA LYS A 56 13.00 -1.46 -1.18
C LYS A 56 13.31 -1.04 0.26
N GLU A 57 14.37 -0.28 0.48
CA GLU A 57 14.77 0.24 1.80
C GLU A 57 13.74 1.17 2.45
N LYS A 58 12.88 1.77 1.62
CA LYS A 58 11.77 2.62 2.07
C LYS A 58 10.49 1.82 2.30
N ILE A 59 10.41 0.56 1.90
CA ILE A 59 9.23 -0.29 2.03
C ILE A 59 9.39 -1.17 3.26
N SER A 60 8.37 -1.18 4.12
CA SER A 60 8.37 -1.97 5.34
C SER A 60 6.99 -2.55 5.57
N ILE A 61 6.91 -3.80 5.96
CA ILE A 61 5.65 -4.49 6.24
C ILE A 61 5.49 -4.58 7.75
N LYS A 62 4.35 -4.15 8.27
CA LYS A 62 4.03 -4.34 9.69
C LYS A 62 3.59 -5.79 9.92
N PRO A 63 4.35 -6.60 10.68
CA PRO A 63 4.05 -8.02 10.84
C PRO A 63 2.71 -8.27 11.55
N THR A 64 2.33 -7.40 12.49
CA THR A 64 1.11 -7.55 13.29
C THR A 64 -0.17 -7.25 12.52
N THR A 65 -0.13 -6.32 11.55
CA THR A 65 -1.34 -5.84 10.85
C THR A 65 -1.33 -6.12 9.35
N GLY A 66 -0.23 -6.64 8.80
CA GLY A 66 -0.04 -6.82 7.36
C GLY A 66 -0.04 -5.52 6.55
N HIS A 67 0.11 -4.36 7.21
CA HIS A 67 0.11 -3.06 6.53
C HIS A 67 1.45 -2.80 5.87
N VAL A 68 1.44 -2.26 4.65
CA VAL A 68 2.65 -1.80 3.97
C VAL A 68 2.87 -0.34 4.30
N VAL A 69 4.03 -0.02 4.84
CA VAL A 69 4.48 1.32 5.21
C VAL A 69 5.64 1.72 4.32
N LEU A 70 5.53 2.91 3.74
CA LEU A 70 6.50 3.49 2.84
C LEU A 70 7.08 4.74 3.50
N LYS A 71 8.40 4.84 3.59
CA LYS A 71 9.09 6.02 4.12
C LYS A 71 9.13 7.12 3.06
N GLY A 72 8.29 8.13 3.16
CA GLY A 72 8.16 9.24 2.22
C GLY A 72 6.72 9.53 1.85
N ASP A 73 6.52 10.60 1.08
CA ASP A 73 5.22 10.90 0.45
C ASP A 73 5.12 10.17 -0.89
N TYR A 74 4.38 9.06 -0.88
CA TYR A 74 4.08 8.25 -2.06
C TYR A 74 2.57 8.12 -2.25
N LEU A 75 1.78 8.99 -1.59
CA LEU A 75 0.33 8.92 -1.57
C LEU A 75 -0.26 8.89 -2.98
N PHE A 76 0.11 9.86 -3.82
CA PHE A 76 -0.41 9.99 -5.18
C PHE A 76 0.08 8.86 -6.08
N ALA A 77 1.37 8.53 -6.04
CA ALA A 77 1.96 7.47 -6.87
C ALA A 77 1.33 6.10 -6.57
N VAL A 78 1.17 5.75 -5.30
CA VAL A 78 0.54 4.49 -4.88
C VAL A 78 -0.94 4.47 -5.21
N ARG A 79 -1.64 5.60 -5.02
CA ARG A 79 -3.07 5.70 -5.33
C ARG A 79 -3.33 5.53 -6.83
N ASP A 80 -2.52 6.18 -7.66
CA ASP A 80 -2.57 6.04 -9.12
C ASP A 80 -2.31 4.60 -9.55
N TRP A 81 -1.23 3.99 -9.03
CA TRP A 81 -0.89 2.61 -9.33
C TRP A 81 -1.98 1.60 -8.94
N LEU A 82 -2.57 1.75 -7.74
CA LEU A 82 -3.69 0.91 -7.30
C LEU A 82 -4.94 1.12 -8.16
N THR A 83 -5.21 2.35 -8.58
CA THR A 83 -6.34 2.68 -9.47
C THR A 83 -6.14 2.07 -10.86
N ALA A 84 -4.92 2.15 -11.40
CA ALA A 84 -4.57 1.58 -12.70
C ALA A 84 -4.75 0.06 -12.73
N ARG A 85 -4.49 -0.61 -11.60
CA ARG A 85 -4.73 -2.05 -11.43
C ARG A 85 -6.19 -2.42 -11.10
N LYS A 86 -7.10 -1.44 -11.03
CA LYS A 86 -8.53 -1.61 -10.77
C LYS A 86 -8.86 -2.33 -9.45
N PHE A 87 -8.06 -2.09 -8.40
CA PHE A 87 -8.42 -2.46 -7.02
C PHE A 87 -9.48 -1.51 -6.45
#